data_AF-A0A1R3R649-F1
#
_entry.id   AF-A0A1R3R649-F1
#
_cell.length_a   1.000
_cell.length_b   1.000
_cell.length_c   1.000
_cell.angle_alpha   90.00
_cell.angle_beta   90.00
_cell.angle_gamma   90.00
#
_symmetry.space_group_name_H-M   'P 1'
#
loop_
_entity.id
_entity.type
_entity.pdbx_description
1 polymer ?
#
loop_
_entity_poly.entity_id
_entity_poly.type
_entity_poly.pdbx_seq_one_letter_code
_entity_poly.pdbx_strand_id
1 'polypeptide(L)'
;MATDTKHPVDQEDVYAVEDSDRAEVDSQTDVLRAAGIGIHEDDPTEPILTLRMWILGIGFCIVASGLNTLYTLRKPSITISSSVTLLLAYPLGKLWEKTIPSWNVNFGVWKFNLNPGPFNQKEHVLVYIMSNLSIYVRLGADVLTEQQMFYGYKAGWGFQILITLGTFLVGFCLAGFFRSVVVTPKELLWPGVLSTTSLTTTLHNI
;
A
#
# COMPACT_ATOMS: atom_id res chain seq x y z
N MET A 1 -32.04 21.05 -45.53
CA MET A 1 -32.27 19.59 -45.60
C MET A 1 -30.90 18.93 -45.71
N ALA A 2 -30.24 18.72 -44.58
CA ALA A 2 -28.97 18.02 -44.51
C ALA A 2 -29.28 16.58 -44.11
N THR A 3 -29.09 15.66 -45.04
CA THR A 3 -29.24 14.22 -44.84
C THR A 3 -28.01 13.68 -44.12
N ASP A 4 -28.26 13.17 -42.92
CA ASP A 4 -27.36 12.41 -42.05
C ASP A 4 -26.99 11.07 -42.72
N THR A 5 -25.73 10.93 -43.15
CA THR A 5 -25.17 9.70 -43.70
C THR A 5 -24.70 8.80 -42.55
N LYS A 6 -25.57 7.89 -42.10
CA LYS A 6 -25.17 6.72 -41.31
C LYS A 6 -24.32 5.79 -42.17
N HIS A 7 -23.03 5.73 -41.92
CA HIS A 7 -22.16 4.64 -42.39
C HIS A 7 -22.59 3.32 -41.70
N PRO A 8 -22.79 2.22 -42.45
CA PRO A 8 -22.96 0.90 -41.86
C PRO A 8 -21.62 0.47 -41.24
N VAL A 9 -21.62 0.03 -39.98
CA VAL A 9 -20.44 -0.58 -39.36
C VAL A 9 -20.32 -1.98 -39.95
N ASP A 10 -19.22 -2.25 -40.67
CA ASP A 10 -19.00 -3.51 -41.37
C ASP A 10 -18.76 -4.65 -40.36
N GLN A 11 -19.35 -5.81 -40.62
CA GLN A 11 -19.36 -6.92 -39.66
C GLN A 11 -17.96 -7.53 -39.41
N GLU A 12 -17.01 -7.35 -40.34
CA GLU A 12 -15.59 -7.68 -40.13
C GLU A 12 -14.92 -6.79 -39.07
N ASP A 13 -15.28 -5.51 -39.01
CA ASP A 13 -14.73 -4.57 -38.01
C ASP A 13 -15.19 -4.94 -36.60
N VAL A 14 -16.43 -5.44 -36.45
CA VAL A 14 -16.97 -5.91 -35.17
C VAL A 14 -16.21 -7.14 -34.66
N TYR A 15 -15.91 -8.10 -35.54
CA TYR A 15 -15.14 -9.28 -35.15
C TYR A 15 -13.67 -8.97 -34.84
N ALA A 16 -13.06 -8.04 -35.57
CA ALA A 16 -11.69 -7.60 -35.31
C ALA A 16 -11.53 -6.93 -33.94
N VAL A 17 -12.52 -6.12 -33.54
CA VAL A 17 -12.56 -5.48 -32.21
C VAL A 17 -12.79 -6.50 -31.10
N GLU A 18 -13.71 -7.46 -31.28
CA GLU A 18 -13.94 -8.51 -30.27
C GLU A 18 -12.71 -9.42 -30.06
N ASP A 19 -11.95 -9.71 -31.13
CA ASP A 19 -10.73 -10.52 -31.03
C ASP A 19 -9.59 -9.75 -30.36
N SER A 20 -9.44 -8.45 -30.66
CA SER A 20 -8.47 -7.60 -29.95
C SER A 20 -8.79 -7.46 -28.46
N ASP A 21 -10.06 -7.27 -28.11
CA ASP A 21 -10.49 -7.14 -26.71
C ASP A 21 -10.23 -8.44 -25.93
N ARG A 22 -10.45 -9.61 -26.54
CA ARG A 22 -10.13 -10.90 -25.93
C ARG A 22 -8.64 -11.10 -25.73
N ALA A 23 -7.82 -10.74 -26.72
CA ALA A 23 -6.37 -10.83 -26.63
C ALA A 23 -5.80 -9.89 -25.53
N GLU A 24 -6.36 -8.69 -25.39
CA GLU A 24 -5.97 -7.76 -24.32
C GLU A 24 -6.35 -8.29 -22.94
N VAL A 25 -7.55 -8.85 -22.76
CA VAL A 25 -7.99 -9.45 -21.49
C VAL A 25 -7.11 -10.64 -21.10
N ASP A 26 -6.73 -11.50 -22.05
CA ASP A 26 -5.85 -12.65 -21.79
C ASP A 26 -4.46 -12.20 -21.32
N SER A 27 -3.88 -11.21 -22.03
CA SER A 27 -2.61 -10.58 -21.66
C SER A 27 -2.64 -9.96 -20.26
N GLN A 28 -3.71 -9.21 -19.92
CA GLN A 28 -3.87 -8.63 -18.59
C GLN A 28 -4.00 -9.72 -17.50
N THR A 29 -4.70 -10.80 -17.80
CA THR A 29 -4.88 -11.94 -16.88
C THR A 29 -3.55 -12.65 -16.61
N ASP A 30 -2.70 -12.80 -17.62
CA ASP A 30 -1.37 -13.36 -17.48
C ASP A 30 -0.45 -12.48 -16.63
N VAL A 31 -0.52 -11.15 -16.80
CA VAL A 31 0.22 -10.20 -15.95
C VAL A 31 -0.25 -10.28 -14.49
N LEU A 32 -1.56 -10.39 -14.26
CA LEU A 32 -2.12 -10.55 -12.92
C LEU A 32 -1.67 -11.86 -12.27
N ARG A 33 -1.69 -12.97 -13.02
CA ARG A 33 -1.20 -14.27 -12.55
C ARG A 33 0.30 -14.22 -12.21
N ALA A 34 1.12 -13.60 -13.07
CA ALA A 34 2.54 -13.39 -12.80
C ALA A 34 2.78 -12.51 -11.55
N ALA A 35 1.88 -11.56 -11.29
CA ALA A 35 1.90 -10.72 -10.11
C ALA A 35 1.37 -11.41 -8.83
N GLY A 36 1.03 -12.70 -8.91
CA GLY A 36 0.52 -13.46 -7.77
C GLY A 36 -0.95 -13.19 -7.43
N ILE A 37 -1.68 -12.50 -8.31
CA ILE A 37 -3.05 -12.05 -8.09
C ILE A 37 -4.01 -13.09 -8.68
N GLY A 38 -4.95 -13.59 -7.86
CA GLY A 38 -5.93 -14.61 -8.29
C GLY A 38 -5.42 -16.05 -8.28
N ILE A 39 -4.28 -16.34 -7.64
CA ILE A 39 -3.74 -17.70 -7.47
C ILE A 39 -4.47 -18.46 -6.34
N HIS A 40 -4.83 -17.75 -5.26
CA HIS A 40 -5.57 -18.29 -4.13
C HIS A 40 -6.88 -17.51 -3.92
N GLU A 41 -7.93 -18.20 -3.52
CA GLU A 41 -9.16 -17.55 -3.07
C GLU A 41 -8.91 -16.85 -1.74
N ASP A 42 -9.38 -15.60 -1.63
CA ASP A 42 -9.19 -14.77 -0.45
C ASP A 42 -10.12 -15.24 0.68
N ASP A 43 -9.58 -15.81 1.76
CA ASP A 43 -10.37 -16.25 2.92
C ASP A 43 -10.71 -15.06 3.84
N PRO A 44 -11.99 -14.64 3.96
CA PRO A 44 -12.38 -13.49 4.76
C PRO A 44 -12.26 -13.72 6.28
N THR A 45 -12.00 -14.94 6.75
CA THR A 45 -11.98 -15.29 8.18
C THR A 45 -10.62 -15.09 8.84
N GLU A 46 -9.57 -14.89 8.06
CA GLU A 46 -8.21 -14.77 8.58
C GLU A 46 -8.02 -13.47 9.39
N PRO A 47 -7.27 -13.51 10.51
CA PRO A 47 -7.04 -12.34 11.33
C PRO A 47 -6.09 -11.33 10.65
N ILE A 48 -6.54 -10.08 10.51
CA ILE A 48 -5.81 -9.00 9.82
C ILE A 48 -5.24 -7.97 10.81
N LEU A 49 -6.03 -7.54 11.79
CA LEU A 49 -5.70 -6.46 12.72
C LEU A 49 -5.13 -7.00 14.04
N THR A 50 -4.01 -7.69 13.95
CA THR A 50 -3.37 -8.32 15.11
C THR A 50 -2.35 -7.41 15.77
N LEU A 51 -2.07 -7.66 17.05
CA LEU A 51 -1.09 -6.88 17.81
C LEU A 51 0.33 -6.98 17.21
N ARG A 52 0.71 -8.15 16.66
CA ARG A 52 2.00 -8.32 15.97
C ARG A 52 2.14 -7.39 14.77
N MET A 53 1.09 -7.24 13.96
CA MET A 53 1.08 -6.35 12.80
C MET A 53 1.21 -4.89 13.23
N TRP A 54 0.54 -4.47 14.30
CA TRP A 54 0.68 -3.11 14.83
C TRP A 54 2.08 -2.82 15.34
N ILE A 55 2.68 -3.73 16.13
CA ILE A 55 4.03 -3.52 16.67
C ILE A 55 5.07 -3.49 15.55
N LEU A 56 5.05 -4.47 14.63
CA LEU A 56 5.96 -4.50 13.50
C LEU A 56 5.76 -3.30 12.58
N GLY A 57 4.50 -2.95 12.27
CA GLY A 57 4.14 -1.80 11.45
C GLY A 57 4.64 -0.48 12.04
N ILE A 58 4.34 -0.20 13.31
CA ILE A 58 4.80 1.01 13.99
C ILE A 58 6.32 1.05 14.10
N GLY A 59 6.95 -0.09 14.44
CA GLY A 59 8.41 -0.19 14.52
C GLY A 59 9.09 0.15 13.19
N PHE A 60 8.62 -0.44 12.10
CA PHE A 60 9.11 -0.13 10.76
C PHE A 60 8.80 1.29 10.32
N CYS A 61 7.65 1.86 10.68
CA CYS A 61 7.35 3.26 10.41
C CYS A 61 8.35 4.21 11.07
N ILE A 62 8.67 3.98 12.35
CA ILE A 62 9.64 4.80 13.09
C ILE A 62 11.03 4.71 12.45
N VAL A 63 11.49 3.49 12.16
CA VAL A 63 12.81 3.26 11.57
C VAL A 63 12.87 3.83 10.14
N ALA A 64 11.90 3.54 9.29
CA ALA A 64 11.88 3.99 7.91
C ALA A 64 11.77 5.52 7.83
N SER A 65 10.84 6.14 8.56
CA SER A 65 10.68 7.60 8.55
C SER A 65 11.88 8.31 9.17
N GLY A 66 12.40 7.78 10.29
CA GLY A 66 13.57 8.34 10.98
C GLY A 66 14.83 8.31 10.11
N LEU A 67 15.13 7.16 9.51
CA LEU A 67 16.28 7.02 8.60
C LEU A 67 16.13 7.89 7.35
N ASN A 68 14.94 7.92 6.73
CA ASN A 68 14.71 8.77 5.56
C ASN A 68 14.89 10.25 5.89
N THR A 69 14.39 10.70 7.04
CA THR A 69 14.54 12.10 7.47
C THR A 69 16.00 12.44 7.77
N LEU A 70 16.71 11.55 8.47
CA LEU A 70 18.14 11.72 8.76
C LEU A 70 18.98 11.79 7.48
N TYR A 71 18.74 10.91 6.52
CA TYR A 71 19.49 10.88 5.26
C TYR A 71 19.19 12.07 4.35
N THR A 72 18.07 12.76 4.52
CA THR A 72 17.80 14.02 3.80
C THR A 72 18.81 15.12 4.15
N LEU A 73 19.36 15.10 5.36
CA LEU A 73 20.35 16.07 5.82
C LEU A 73 21.76 15.81 5.24
N ARG A 74 22.00 14.63 4.64
CA ARG A 74 23.28 14.27 4.01
C ARG A 74 23.20 14.49 2.49
N LYS A 75 24.30 15.00 1.90
CA LYS A 75 24.50 15.01 0.45
C LYS A 75 25.44 13.85 0.08
N PRO A 76 25.06 12.95 -0.85
CA PRO A 76 23.76 12.82 -1.53
C PRO A 76 22.66 12.28 -0.59
N SER A 77 21.39 12.65 -0.85
CA SER A 77 20.25 12.14 -0.08
C SER A 77 19.96 10.69 -0.48
N ILE A 78 19.94 9.80 0.50
CA ILE A 78 19.61 8.39 0.33
C ILE A 78 18.17 8.19 0.78
N THR A 79 17.38 7.48 -0.02
CA THR A 79 15.99 7.13 0.33
C THR A 79 15.89 5.62 0.47
N ILE A 80 15.44 5.16 1.63
CA ILE A 80 15.16 3.75 1.85
C ILE A 80 13.80 3.44 1.23
N SER A 81 13.79 2.50 0.28
CA SER A 81 12.56 2.02 -0.36
C SER A 81 11.73 1.15 0.59
N SER A 82 10.41 1.24 0.48
CA SER A 82 9.44 0.42 1.22
C SER A 82 9.55 -1.08 0.89
N SER A 83 10.11 -1.45 -0.26
CA SER A 83 10.39 -2.85 -0.63
C SER A 83 11.37 -3.53 0.33
N VAL A 84 12.31 -2.77 0.93
CA VAL A 84 13.24 -3.32 1.94
C VAL A 84 12.48 -3.68 3.21
N THR A 85 11.53 -2.84 3.62
CA THR A 85 10.64 -3.16 4.74
C THR A 85 9.82 -4.42 4.46
N LEU A 86 9.29 -4.58 3.24
CA LEU A 86 8.56 -5.79 2.85
C LEU A 86 9.44 -7.05 3.01
N LEU A 87 10.67 -7.01 2.51
CA LEU A 87 11.59 -8.14 2.64
C LEU A 87 11.98 -8.46 4.09
N LEU A 88 12.14 -7.44 4.94
CA LEU A 88 12.50 -7.62 6.35
C LEU A 88 11.30 -7.98 7.24
N ALA A 89 10.09 -7.56 6.89
CA ALA A 89 8.89 -7.82 7.66
C ALA A 89 8.54 -9.31 7.67
N TYR A 90 8.78 -10.04 6.58
CA TYR A 90 8.54 -11.49 6.52
C TYR A 90 9.35 -12.32 7.55
N PRO A 91 10.70 -12.28 7.57
CA PRO A 91 11.47 -13.06 8.54
C PRO A 91 11.22 -12.61 9.99
N LEU A 92 10.98 -11.31 10.23
CA LEU A 92 10.63 -10.82 11.57
C LEU A 92 9.23 -11.28 12.00
N GLY A 93 8.26 -11.32 11.10
CA GLY A 93 6.93 -11.87 11.36
C GLY A 93 6.98 -13.36 11.71
N LYS A 94 7.76 -14.15 10.96
CA LYS A 94 7.96 -15.57 11.21
C LYS A 94 8.77 -15.83 12.51
N LEU A 95 9.73 -14.95 12.81
CA LEU A 95 10.46 -14.98 14.09
C LEU A 95 9.52 -14.67 15.26
N TRP A 96 8.64 -13.68 15.13
CA TRP A 96 7.63 -13.34 16.13
C TRP A 96 6.69 -14.53 16.39
N GLU A 97 6.21 -15.18 15.32
CA GLU A 97 5.39 -16.39 15.42
C GLU A 97 6.08 -17.50 16.21
N LYS A 98 7.39 -17.71 15.98
CA LYS A 98 8.17 -18.75 16.66
C LYS A 98 8.57 -18.40 18.10
N THR A 99 8.78 -17.13 18.39
CA THR A 99 9.33 -16.68 19.68
C THR A 99 8.26 -16.35 20.70
N ILE A 100 7.05 -15.93 20.27
CA ILE A 100 6.03 -15.43 21.18
C ILE A 100 4.95 -16.49 21.44
N PRO A 101 4.74 -16.89 22.71
CA PRO A 101 3.67 -17.79 23.07
C PRO A 101 2.30 -17.17 22.76
N SER A 102 1.33 -18.01 22.40
CA SER A 102 -0.08 -17.66 22.15
C SER A 102 -0.79 -17.27 23.44
N TRP A 103 -0.42 -16.12 24.00
CA TRP A 103 -1.04 -15.57 25.20
C TRP A 103 -2.23 -14.69 24.83
N ASN A 104 -3.38 -15.03 25.38
CA ASN A 104 -4.56 -14.17 25.34
C ASN A 104 -4.41 -13.13 26.46
N VAL A 105 -3.95 -11.94 26.09
CA VAL A 105 -3.86 -10.81 27.02
C VAL A 105 -5.23 -10.13 27.05
N ASN A 106 -5.90 -10.28 28.18
CA ASN A 106 -7.19 -9.67 28.44
C ASN A 106 -6.97 -8.25 28.99
N PHE A 107 -7.11 -7.22 28.15
CA PHE A 107 -7.11 -5.83 28.56
C PHE A 107 -8.56 -5.37 28.77
N GLY A 108 -9.15 -5.78 29.90
CA GLY A 108 -10.54 -5.46 30.26
C GLY A 108 -11.55 -6.05 29.28
N VAL A 109 -12.22 -5.20 28.49
CA VAL A 109 -13.24 -5.59 27.48
C VAL A 109 -12.60 -6.08 26.18
N TRP A 110 -11.34 -5.74 25.91
CA TRP A 110 -10.62 -6.16 24.72
C TRP A 110 -9.77 -7.41 24.98
N LYS A 111 -10.01 -8.45 24.18
CA LYS A 111 -9.21 -9.67 24.17
C LYS A 111 -8.19 -9.57 23.04
N PHE A 112 -6.92 -9.43 23.37
CA PHE A 112 -5.84 -9.46 22.38
C PHE A 112 -5.12 -10.79 22.45
N ASN A 113 -5.13 -11.53 21.34
CA ASN A 113 -4.31 -12.70 21.20
C ASN A 113 -2.93 -12.27 20.64
N LEU A 114 -1.86 -12.53 21.41
CA LEU A 114 -0.50 -12.13 21.03
C LEU A 114 0.04 -12.90 19.83
N ASN A 115 -0.46 -14.12 19.62
CA ASN A 115 -0.10 -14.97 18.49
C ASN A 115 -1.34 -15.75 18.03
N PRO A 116 -2.23 -15.13 17.22
CA PRO A 116 -3.50 -15.73 16.82
C PRO A 116 -3.37 -16.86 15.79
N GLY A 117 -2.19 -17.08 15.19
CA GLY A 117 -1.97 -18.11 14.19
C GLY A 117 -0.69 -17.87 13.38
N PRO A 118 -0.51 -18.57 12.25
CA PRO A 118 0.62 -18.36 11.34
C PRO A 118 0.68 -16.92 10.83
N PHE A 119 1.87 -16.41 10.50
CA PHE A 119 2.00 -15.07 9.92
C PHE A 119 1.32 -15.00 8.56
N ASN A 120 0.29 -14.16 8.43
CA ASN A 120 -0.54 -14.09 7.24
C ASN A 120 0.00 -13.08 6.21
N GLN A 121 -0.21 -13.35 4.92
CA GLN A 121 -0.04 -12.40 3.83
C GLN A 121 -0.75 -11.07 4.08
N LYS A 122 -1.97 -11.08 4.64
CA LYS A 122 -2.74 -9.84 4.90
C LYS A 122 -2.06 -8.93 5.91
N GLU A 123 -1.60 -9.50 7.02
CA GLU A 123 -0.85 -8.78 8.06
C GLU A 123 0.46 -8.23 7.50
N HIS A 124 1.12 -9.01 6.65
CA HIS A 124 2.36 -8.60 6.00
C HIS A 124 2.16 -7.40 5.08
N VAL A 125 1.14 -7.45 4.21
CA VAL A 125 0.79 -6.34 3.30
C VAL A 125 0.43 -5.09 4.11
N LEU A 126 -0.26 -5.25 5.24
CA LEU A 126 -0.65 -4.11 6.07
C LEU A 126 0.56 -3.42 6.72
N VAL A 127 1.55 -4.18 7.20
CA VAL A 127 2.84 -3.65 7.66
C VAL A 127 3.56 -2.89 6.54
N TYR A 128 3.57 -3.44 5.32
CA TYR A 128 4.14 -2.77 4.15
C TYR A 128 3.43 -1.44 3.85
N ILE A 129 2.09 -1.41 3.83
CA ILE A 129 1.31 -0.19 3.57
C ILE A 129 1.65 0.87 4.62
N MET A 130 1.66 0.53 5.90
CA MET A 130 2.03 1.46 6.97
C MET A 130 3.42 2.05 6.76
N SER A 131 4.42 1.21 6.48
CA SER A 131 5.79 1.66 6.23
C SER A 131 5.88 2.52 4.97
N ASN A 132 5.19 2.16 3.88
CA ASN A 132 5.18 2.94 2.65
C ASN A 132 4.63 4.35 2.87
N LEU A 133 3.53 4.48 3.63
CA LEU A 133 2.98 5.80 3.97
C LEU A 133 3.95 6.65 4.81
N SER A 134 4.73 6.02 5.69
CA SER A 134 5.66 6.73 6.59
C SER A 134 6.79 7.46 5.85
N ILE A 135 7.15 7.03 4.64
CA ILE A 135 8.21 7.64 3.82
C ILE A 135 7.77 9.03 3.33
N TYR A 136 6.48 9.22 3.04
CA TYR A 136 5.94 10.50 2.55
C TYR A 136 5.91 11.60 3.62
N VAL A 137 6.01 11.25 4.90
CA VAL A 137 6.12 12.22 6.00
C VAL A 137 7.30 13.18 5.80
N ARG A 138 8.38 12.71 5.16
CA ARG A 138 9.57 13.52 4.87
C ARG A 138 9.26 14.74 4.00
N LEU A 139 8.43 14.57 2.97
CA LEU A 139 8.01 15.69 2.11
C LEU A 139 7.27 16.76 2.91
N GLY A 140 6.42 16.34 3.87
CA GLY A 140 5.73 17.27 4.76
C GLY A 140 6.70 18.02 5.68
N ALA A 141 7.73 17.35 6.19
CA ALA A 141 8.75 17.95 7.05
C ALA A 141 9.62 18.98 6.29
N ASP A 142 9.96 18.71 5.04
CA ASP A 142 10.73 19.62 4.19
C ASP A 142 9.96 20.93 3.95
N VAL A 143 8.69 20.85 3.56
CA VAL A 143 7.82 22.03 3.37
C VAL A 143 7.71 22.87 4.64
N LEU A 144 7.57 22.21 5.79
CA LEU A 144 7.45 22.91 7.07
C LEU A 144 8.76 23.60 7.48
N THR A 145 9.90 22.98 7.20
CA THR A 145 11.22 23.55 7.46
C THR A 145 11.48 24.76 6.55
N GLU A 146 11.10 24.67 5.28
CA GLU A 146 11.17 25.79 4.33
C GLU A 146 10.27 26.96 4.76
N GLN A 147 9.05 26.69 5.22
CA GLN A 147 8.16 27.73 5.76
C GLN A 147 8.80 28.49 6.93
N GLN A 148 9.48 27.77 7.83
CA GLN A 148 10.14 28.40 8.97
C GLN A 148 11.38 29.18 8.58
N MET A 149 12.20 28.63 7.68
CA MET A 149 13.51 29.19 7.38
C MET A 149 13.47 30.28 6.30
N PHE A 150 12.58 30.16 5.32
CA PHE A 150 12.45 31.13 4.23
C PHE A 150 11.43 32.23 4.54
N TYR A 151 10.28 31.89 5.16
CA TYR A 151 9.21 32.85 5.45
C TYR A 151 9.19 33.35 6.90
N GLY A 152 10.04 32.80 7.79
CA GLY A 152 10.14 33.22 9.19
C GLY A 152 8.91 32.94 10.04
N TYR A 153 7.93 32.19 9.53
CA TYR A 153 6.64 31.97 10.20
C TYR A 153 6.74 30.82 11.23
N LYS A 154 6.86 31.17 12.52
CA LYS A 154 6.96 30.21 13.63
C LYS A 154 5.58 29.98 14.26
N ALA A 155 4.78 29.12 13.65
CA ALA A 155 3.40 28.83 14.07
C ALA A 155 3.27 27.98 15.36
N GLY A 156 4.38 27.58 15.99
CA GLY A 156 4.40 26.71 17.17
C GLY A 156 4.12 25.23 16.86
N TRP A 157 4.42 24.34 17.83
CA TRP A 157 4.35 22.89 17.65
C TRP A 157 2.93 22.35 17.38
N GLY A 158 1.91 22.96 17.99
CA GLY A 158 0.52 22.54 17.81
C GLY A 158 0.01 22.76 16.38
N PHE A 159 0.35 23.89 15.77
CA PHE A 159 0.00 24.16 14.38
C PHE A 159 0.67 23.18 13.43
N GLN A 160 1.95 22.87 13.67
CA GLN A 160 2.71 21.89 12.87
C GLN A 160 2.04 20.51 12.86
N ILE A 161 1.60 20.02 14.02
CA ILE A 161 0.90 18.74 14.11
C ILE A 161 -0.45 18.81 13.39
N LEU A 162 -1.21 19.90 13.59
CA LEU A 162 -2.54 20.04 13.02
C LEU A 162 -2.51 20.14 11.50
N ILE A 163 -1.56 20.88 10.93
CA ILE A 163 -1.41 21.00 9.47
C ILE A 163 -0.97 19.67 8.86
N THR A 164 0.00 18.98 9.47
CA THR A 164 0.45 17.66 8.99
C THR A 164 -0.69 16.63 9.06
N LEU A 165 -1.43 16.58 10.16
CA LEU A 165 -2.60 15.70 10.31
C LEU A 165 -3.68 16.04 9.27
N GLY A 166 -3.95 17.34 9.05
CA GLY A 166 -4.88 17.81 8.03
C GLY A 166 -4.50 17.35 6.63
N THR A 167 -3.23 17.47 6.24
CA THR A 167 -2.76 16.99 4.92
C THR A 167 -2.97 15.49 4.74
N PHE A 168 -2.69 14.67 5.76
CA PHE A 168 -2.93 13.24 5.69
C PHE A 168 -4.42 12.90 5.62
N LEU A 169 -5.27 13.56 6.42
CA LEU A 169 -6.71 13.36 6.38
C LEU A 169 -7.30 13.72 5.01
N VAL A 170 -6.89 14.84 4.43
CA VAL A 170 -7.32 15.22 3.07
C VAL A 170 -6.89 14.17 2.06
N GLY A 171 -5.66 13.64 2.16
CA GLY A 171 -5.18 12.55 1.32
C GLY A 171 -6.03 11.28 1.43
N PHE A 172 -6.37 10.86 2.66
CA PHE A 172 -7.23 9.69 2.89
C PHE A 172 -8.67 9.90 2.41
N CYS A 173 -9.23 11.10 2.59
CA CYS A 173 -10.55 11.45 2.06
C CYS A 173 -10.58 11.37 0.54
N LEU A 174 -9.54 11.90 -0.12
CA LEU A 174 -9.42 11.87 -1.58
C LEU A 174 -9.27 10.44 -2.09
N ALA A 175 -8.42 9.63 -1.45
CA ALA A 175 -8.25 8.21 -1.78
C ALA A 175 -9.57 7.43 -1.64
N GLY A 176 -10.36 7.71 -0.60
CA GLY A 176 -11.69 7.12 -0.41
C GLY A 176 -12.68 7.49 -1.53
N PHE A 177 -12.69 8.76 -1.95
CA PHE A 177 -13.55 9.23 -3.03
C PHE A 177 -13.19 8.59 -4.38
N PHE A 178 -11.90 8.49 -4.69
CA PHE A 178 -11.43 7.89 -5.95
C PHE A 178 -11.38 6.37 -5.95
N ARG A 179 -11.55 5.69 -4.80
CA ARG A 179 -11.56 4.22 -4.73
C ARG A 179 -12.53 3.61 -5.74
N SER A 180 -13.73 4.19 -5.89
CA SER A 180 -14.73 3.66 -6.83
C SER A 180 -14.28 3.75 -8.29
N VAL A 181 -13.51 4.78 -8.64
CA VAL A 181 -13.08 5.07 -10.02
C VAL A 181 -11.80 4.30 -10.36
N VAL A 182 -10.88 4.17 -9.40
CA VAL A 182 -9.53 3.65 -9.64
C VAL A 182 -9.40 2.16 -9.31
N VAL A 183 -10.19 1.64 -8.35
CA VAL A 183 -10.02 0.28 -7.81
C VAL A 183 -11.10 -0.69 -8.29
N THR A 184 -12.34 -0.22 -8.50
CA THR A 184 -13.45 -1.09 -8.93
C THR A 184 -13.33 -1.64 -10.35
N PRO A 185 -12.90 -0.87 -11.38
CA PRO A 185 -12.75 -1.41 -12.72
C PRO A 185 -11.52 -2.32 -12.80
N LYS A 186 -11.73 -3.55 -13.26
CA LYS A 186 -10.69 -4.60 -13.34
C LYS A 186 -9.66 -4.35 -14.45
N GLU A 187 -9.99 -3.49 -15.40
CA GLU A 187 -9.17 -3.14 -16.57
C GLU A 187 -8.04 -2.15 -16.23
N LEU A 188 -8.14 -1.43 -15.10
CA LEU A 188 -7.14 -0.44 -14.70
C LEU A 188 -6.06 -1.06 -13.81
N LEU A 189 -4.98 -1.52 -14.44
CA LEU A 189 -3.81 -2.07 -13.78
C LEU A 189 -2.84 -0.97 -13.33
N TRP A 190 -2.35 -1.09 -12.09
CA TRP A 190 -1.30 -0.22 -11.55
C TRP A 190 0.05 -0.94 -11.59
N PRO A 191 0.88 -0.74 -12.63
CA PRO A 191 2.11 -1.52 -12.80
C PRO A 191 3.09 -1.36 -11.62
N GLY A 192 3.06 -0.21 -10.94
CA GLY A 192 3.92 0.06 -9.79
C GLY A 192 3.69 -0.85 -8.58
N VAL A 193 2.51 -1.47 -8.44
CA VAL A 193 2.23 -2.38 -7.31
C VAL A 193 2.44 -3.85 -7.65
N LEU A 194 2.51 -4.21 -8.94
CA LEU A 194 2.63 -5.61 -9.39
C LEU A 194 3.89 -6.29 -8.87
N SER A 195 5.01 -5.57 -8.80
CA SER A 195 6.26 -6.12 -8.26
C SER A 195 6.13 -6.45 -6.77
N THR A 196 5.47 -5.58 -6.00
CA THR A 196 5.30 -5.77 -4.55
C THR A 196 4.28 -6.86 -4.23
N THR A 197 3.21 -6.98 -5.02
CA THR A 197 2.24 -8.07 -4.85
C THR A 197 2.88 -9.41 -5.21
N SER A 198 3.63 -9.48 -6.32
CA SER A 198 4.35 -10.69 -6.74
C SER A 198 5.31 -11.16 -5.64
N LEU A 199 6.15 -10.25 -5.14
CA LEU A 199 7.11 -10.55 -4.08
C LEU A 199 6.43 -11.04 -2.80
N THR A 200 5.32 -10.41 -2.41
CA THR A 200 4.57 -10.82 -1.21
C THR A 200 3.99 -12.21 -1.38
N THR A 201 3.39 -12.50 -2.53
CA THR A 201 2.82 -13.82 -2.85
C THR A 201 3.91 -14.88 -2.88
N THR A 202 5.08 -14.62 -3.49
CA THR A 202 6.20 -15.57 -3.50
C THR A 202 6.72 -15.88 -2.09
N LEU A 203 6.78 -14.90 -1.20
CA LEU A 203 7.26 -15.12 0.19
C LEU A 203 6.33 -16.00 1.01
N HIS A 204 5.02 -15.94 0.77
CA HIS A 204 4.02 -16.72 1.50
C HIS A 204 3.66 -18.06 0.84
N ASN A 205 3.99 -18.23 -0.45
CA ASN A 205 3.80 -19.49 -1.20
C ASN A 205 5.01 -20.45 -1.17
N ILE A 206 6.01 -20.17 -0.33
CA ILE A 206 7.23 -21.00 -0.12
C ILE A 206 7.12 -21.85 1.14
#